data_AF-A0A838QKZ4-F1
#
_entry.id   AF-A0A838QKZ4-F1
#
_cell.length_a   1.000
_cell.length_b   1.000
_cell.length_c   1.000
_cell.angle_alpha   90.00
_cell.angle_beta   90.00
_cell.angle_gamma   90.00
#
_symmetry.space_group_name_H-M   'P 1'
#
loop_
_entity.id
_entity.type
_entity.pdbx_description
1 polymer ?
#
loop_
_entity_poly.entity_id
_entity_poly.type
_entity_poly.pdbx_seq_one_letter_code
_entity_poly.pdbx_strand_id
1 'polypeptide(L)' 'MSQDDFSKGRERAKGVGFRLWCNTTQDVDAIAARLRAFGGTIVEEPGDRWDTYSFTAQDPDGFKITITRERS' A
#
# COMPACT_ATOMS: atom_id res chain seq x y z
N MET A 1 34.73 -17.04 -1.90
CA MET A 1 33.32 -16.92 -2.32
C MET A 1 32.48 -16.88 -1.07
N SER A 2 31.90 -15.73 -0.72
CA SER A 2 30.94 -15.67 0.38
C SER A 2 29.56 -15.76 -0.24
N GLN A 3 29.01 -16.97 -0.32
CA GLN A 3 27.60 -17.16 -0.68
C GLN A 3 26.75 -16.68 0.50
N ASP A 4 25.70 -15.92 0.20
CA ASP A 4 24.79 -15.41 1.22
C ASP A 4 24.16 -16.57 1.99
N ASP A 5 24.35 -16.57 3.31
CA ASP A 5 23.95 -17.65 4.23
C ASP A 5 22.46 -17.54 4.65
N PHE A 6 21.71 -16.54 4.15
CA PHE A 6 20.32 -16.26 4.53
C PHE A 6 20.06 -16.09 6.04
N SER A 7 21.08 -16.04 6.90
CA SER A 7 20.96 -15.91 8.36
C SER A 7 20.34 -14.58 8.81
N LYS A 8 20.18 -13.63 7.88
CA LYS A 8 19.41 -12.41 8.07
C LYS A 8 17.89 -12.59 7.88
N GLY A 9 17.39 -13.78 7.52
CA GLY A 9 16.02 -14.20 7.75
C GLY A 9 15.19 -14.41 6.48
N ARG A 10 14.86 -15.67 6.20
CA ARG A 10 13.80 -16.06 5.25
C ARG A 10 12.40 -15.62 5.71
N GLU A 11 12.23 -15.34 7.00
CA GLU A 11 10.96 -14.99 7.65
C GLU A 11 10.72 -13.49 7.78
N ARG A 12 11.46 -12.64 7.05
CA ARG A 12 11.19 -11.21 7.07
C ARG A 12 9.77 -10.94 6.58
N ALA A 13 9.01 -10.21 7.38
CA ALA A 13 7.73 -9.67 6.96
C ALA A 13 7.94 -8.81 5.70
N LYS A 14 7.37 -9.26 4.59
CA LYS A 14 7.35 -8.52 3.33
C LYS A 14 6.61 -7.19 3.54
N GLY A 15 7.01 -6.15 2.81
CA GLY A 15 6.43 -4.81 2.97
C GLY A 15 7.00 -3.95 4.12
N VAL A 16 7.96 -4.45 4.91
CA VAL A 16 8.62 -3.63 5.96
C VAL A 16 9.70 -2.70 5.38
N GLY A 17 10.31 -3.06 4.25
CA GLY A 17 11.43 -2.30 3.65
C GLY A 17 11.01 -1.16 2.72
N PHE A 18 9.80 -1.20 2.14
CA PHE A 18 9.31 -0.15 1.27
C PHE A 18 7.78 -0.16 1.18
N ARG A 19 7.24 1.01 0.80
CA ARG A 19 5.83 1.24 0.50
C ARG A 19 5.74 1.93 -0.86
N LEU A 20 4.75 1.56 -1.67
CA LEU A 20 4.46 2.24 -2.93
C LEU A 20 3.52 3.41 -2.66
N TRP A 21 3.83 4.56 -3.25
CA TRP A 21 2.97 5.74 -3.27
C TRP A 21 2.56 6.03 -4.71
N CYS A 22 1.26 6.12 -4.96
CA CYS A 22 0.71 6.35 -6.30
C CYS A 22 -0.26 7.53 -6.27
N ASN A 23 0.10 8.62 -6.93
CA ASN A 23 -0.79 9.76 -7.10
C ASN A 23 -1.75 9.51 -8.28
N THR A 24 -3.01 9.92 -8.12
CA THR A 24 -4.04 9.76 -9.15
C THR A 24 -4.97 10.96 -9.20
N THR A 25 -5.52 11.23 -10.38
CA THR A 25 -6.60 12.21 -10.60
C THR A 25 -8.00 11.60 -10.44
N GLN A 26 -8.09 10.28 -10.23
CA GLN A 26 -9.33 9.56 -10.03
C GLN A 26 -9.93 9.79 -8.64
N ASP A 27 -11.18 9.36 -8.46
CA ASP A 27 -11.82 9.32 -7.15
C ASP A 27 -11.24 8.20 -6.28
N VAL A 28 -10.63 8.58 -5.17
CA VAL A 28 -9.95 7.69 -4.21
C VAL A 28 -10.95 6.75 -3.52
N ASP A 29 -12.16 7.22 -3.19
CA ASP A 29 -13.21 6.40 -2.58
C ASP A 29 -13.74 5.35 -3.55
N ALA A 30 -13.92 5.73 -4.82
CA ALA A 30 -14.36 4.81 -5.87
C ALA A 30 -13.33 3.68 -6.07
N ILE A 31 -12.04 4.00 -6.03
CA ILE A 31 -10.96 2.99 -6.11
C ILE A 31 -11.01 2.07 -4.88
N ALA A 32 -11.13 2.61 -3.67
CA ALA A 32 -11.19 1.81 -2.45
C ALA A 32 -12.43 0.88 -2.44
N ALA A 33 -13.58 1.38 -2.86
CA ALA A 33 -14.80 0.59 -2.99
C ALA A 33 -14.65 -0.54 -4.02
N ARG A 34 -14.04 -0.23 -5.17
CA ARG A 34 -13.73 -1.24 -6.19
C ARG A 34 -12.77 -2.29 -5.63
N LEU A 35 -11.73 -1.89 -4.93
CA LEU A 35 -10.77 -2.82 -4.34
C LEU A 35 -11.44 -3.80 -3.36
N ARG A 36 -12.32 -3.29 -2.50
CA ARG A 36 -13.13 -4.13 -1.59
C ARG A 36 -14.02 -5.12 -2.34
N ALA A 37 -14.66 -4.70 -3.44
CA ALA A 37 -15.50 -5.57 -4.25
C ALA A 37 -14.72 -6.75 -4.88
N PHE A 38 -13.42 -6.56 -5.13
CA PHE A 38 -12.51 -7.61 -5.60
C PHE A 38 -11.83 -8.39 -4.46
N GLY A 39 -12.22 -8.17 -3.19
CA GLY A 39 -11.67 -8.86 -2.02
C GLY A 39 -10.30 -8.34 -1.56
N GLY A 40 -9.90 -7.14 -1.99
CA GLY A 40 -8.66 -6.52 -1.55
C GLY A 40 -8.74 -5.96 -0.12
N THR A 41 -7.59 -5.88 0.53
CA THR A 41 -7.48 -5.45 1.94
C THR A 41 -7.16 -3.97 2.02
N ILE A 42 -8.06 -3.19 2.62
CA ILE A 42 -7.79 -1.81 3.04
C ILE A 42 -7.22 -1.86 4.46
N VAL A 43 -6.03 -1.29 4.67
CA VAL A 43 -5.37 -1.20 5.99
C VAL A 43 -5.42 0.21 6.57
N GLU A 44 -5.65 1.22 5.72
CA GLU A 44 -5.98 2.58 6.13
C GLU A 44 -7.11 3.08 5.24
N GLU A 45 -8.24 3.43 5.86
CA GLU A 45 -9.44 3.89 5.16
C GLU A 45 -9.23 5.21 4.40
N PRO A 46 -10.03 5.49 3.34
CA PRO A 46 -10.03 6.77 2.66
C PRO A 46 -10.24 7.94 3.62
N GLY A 47 -9.41 8.96 3.49
CA GLY A 47 -9.54 10.17 4.29
C GLY A 47 -8.43 11.20 4.03
N ASP A 48 -8.59 12.35 4.68
CA ASP A 48 -7.59 13.41 4.65
C ASP A 48 -6.33 13.00 5.42
N ARG A 49 -5.17 13.21 4.79
CA ARG A 49 -3.82 12.89 5.27
C ARG A 49 -2.88 14.00 4.81
N TRP A 50 -2.52 14.88 5.73
CA TRP A 50 -1.72 16.08 5.44
C TRP A 50 -2.35 16.86 4.26
N ASP A 51 -1.62 17.07 3.18
CA ASP A 51 -2.06 17.81 1.99
C ASP A 51 -2.73 16.92 0.91
N THR A 52 -3.06 15.68 1.26
CA THR A 52 -3.62 14.70 0.32
C THR A 52 -4.88 14.04 0.86
N TYR A 53 -5.71 13.54 -0.05
CA TYR A 53 -6.78 12.59 0.25
C TYR A 53 -6.33 11.20 -0.19
N SER A 54 -6.33 10.20 0.70
CA SER A 54 -5.70 8.91 0.41
C SER A 54 -6.28 7.72 1.17
N PHE A 55 -6.00 6.52 0.68
CA PHE A 55 -6.16 5.26 1.42
C PHE A 55 -4.91 4.38 1.25
N THR A 56 -4.73 3.38 2.12
CA THR A 56 -3.67 2.37 1.97
C THR A 56 -4.27 0.98 1.88
N ALA A 57 -3.85 0.24 0.85
CA ALA A 57 -4.11 -1.18 0.69
C ALA A 57 -2.90 -2.03 1.06
N GLN A 58 -3.19 -3.29 1.38
CA GLN A 58 -2.18 -4.33 1.50
C GLN A 58 -2.49 -5.44 0.50
N ASP A 59 -1.49 -5.80 -0.31
CA ASP A 59 -1.60 -6.95 -1.21
C ASP A 59 -1.37 -8.28 -0.44
N PRO A 60 -1.70 -9.45 -1.02
CA PRO A 60 -1.57 -10.75 -0.34
C PRO A 60 -0.16 -11.10 0.14
N ASP A 61 0.88 -10.57 -0.50
CA ASP A 61 2.27 -10.72 -0.07
C ASP A 61 2.65 -9.75 1.06
N GLY A 62 1.79 -8.80 1.43
CA GLY A 62 1.98 -7.92 2.58
C GLY A 62 2.56 -6.54 2.26
N PHE A 63 2.84 -6.21 1.00
CA PHE A 63 3.29 -4.86 0.65
C PHE A 63 2.16 -3.85 0.77
N LYS A 64 2.54 -2.65 1.20
CA LYS A 64 1.61 -1.54 1.36
C LYS A 64 1.67 -0.64 0.14
N ILE A 65 0.50 -0.31 -0.37
CA ILE A 65 0.33 0.60 -1.50
C ILE A 65 -0.62 1.70 -1.05
N THR A 66 -0.15 2.94 -1.09
CA THR A 66 -0.96 4.12 -0.76
C THR A 66 -1.37 4.82 -2.05
N ILE A 67 -2.67 4.98 -2.24
CA ILE A 67 -3.26 5.71 -3.37
C ILE A 67 -3.65 7.09 -2.87
N THR A 68 -3.13 8.12 -3.53
CA THR A 68 -3.32 9.51 -3.11
C THR A 68 -3.88 10.36 -4.22
N ARG A 69 -4.56 11.43 -3.81
CA ARG A 69 -4.93 12.55 -4.65
C ARG A 69 -4.55 13.82 -3.93
N GLU A 70 -3.85 14.72 -4.62
CA GLU A 70 -3.55 16.06 -4.10
C GLU A 70 -4.84 16.87 -3.94
N ARG A 71 -4.93 17.67 -2.87
CA ARG A 71 -5.97 18.70 -2.80
C ARG A 71 -5.57 19.83 -3.76
N SER A 72 -6.41 20.07 -4.77
CA SER A 72 -6.33 21.24 -5.66
C SER A 72 -6.85 22.49 -4.97
#